data_AF-A0AB32TST8-F1
#
_entry.id   AF-A0AB32TST8-F1
#
_cell.length_a   1.000
_cell.length_b   1.000
_cell.length_c   1.000
_cell.angle_alpha   90.00
_cell.angle_beta   90.00
_cell.angle_gamma   90.00
#
_symmetry.space_group_name_H-M   'P 1'
#
loop_
_entity.id
_entity.type
_entity.pdbx_description
1 polymer ?
#
loop_
_entity_poly.entity_id
_entity_poly.type
_entity_poly.pdbx_seq_one_letter_code
_entity_poly.pdbx_strand_id
1 'polypeptide(L)'
;MINLMILSLLFTVQHVLYFFYFSKGLNMYRGEIFAYPMYLQKGFKDAKFLAMDVTCRYVPFLEKVSEALSHLQPLRKMRHCLSVMHAKAHNTKCEIPWNARNQEGAGTTLGEEVEQVNNFLSRCALTTKYMTKSVRTDMLTVHAIGWNQRKENGLHIALSSRFKKTVQKTLTATENLKMMQNQFHCSDDTVKQWVIDVKQWASSGNATASPVGAHGLQLSIETLFVSICQKKHYLYRQNDRNKRRQRITQKIAQEKKRLVAEIQRYNQQPNADPVDTNLVVQQLSNKAEEIMIWPWQEQNTGVGLRCNYTHTHTRTH
;
A
#
# COMPACT_ATOMS: atom_id res chain seq x y z
N MET A 1 17.77 -20.98 0.78
CA MET A 1 16.62 -20.81 1.70
C MET A 1 17.02 -20.39 3.11
N ILE A 2 18.11 -20.90 3.70
CA ILE A 2 18.62 -20.46 5.02
C ILE A 2 18.98 -18.96 5.05
N ASN A 3 19.48 -18.41 3.92
CA ASN A 3 19.77 -16.97 3.79
C ASN A 3 18.55 -16.05 3.91
N LEU A 4 17.31 -16.51 3.66
CA LEU A 4 16.11 -15.69 3.86
C LEU A 4 15.69 -15.59 5.33
N MET A 5 16.05 -16.57 6.17
CA MET A 5 15.75 -16.55 7.61
C MET A 5 16.66 -15.58 8.37
N ILE A 6 17.93 -15.47 7.97
CA ILE A 6 18.89 -14.51 8.57
C ILE A 6 18.48 -13.06 8.24
N LEU A 7 17.83 -12.84 7.10
CA LEU A 7 17.39 -11.52 6.66
C LEU A 7 16.11 -11.02 7.32
N SER A 8 15.24 -11.91 7.79
CA SER A 8 14.10 -11.51 8.64
C SER A 8 14.52 -11.35 10.11
N LEU A 9 15.57 -12.05 10.56
CA LEU A 9 16.15 -11.90 11.90
C LEU A 9 16.66 -10.46 12.14
N LEU A 10 17.35 -9.88 11.15
CA LEU A 10 17.79 -8.48 11.19
C LEU A 10 16.63 -7.47 11.27
N PHE A 11 15.44 -7.85 10.82
CA PHE A 11 14.27 -6.97 10.80
C PHE A 11 13.68 -6.72 12.18
N THR A 12 13.65 -7.77 13.00
CA THR A 12 12.99 -7.78 14.30
C THR A 12 13.88 -7.34 15.44
N VAL A 13 15.21 -7.52 15.33
CA VAL A 13 16.16 -7.14 16.39
C VAL A 13 16.32 -5.62 16.53
N GLN A 14 15.98 -4.85 15.49
CA GLN A 14 16.09 -3.40 15.50
C GLN A 14 15.00 -2.66 16.33
N HIS A 15 14.02 -3.37 16.91
CA HIS A 15 12.85 -2.76 17.56
C HIS A 15 13.06 -2.34 19.02
N VAL A 16 14.15 -2.76 19.66
CA VAL A 16 14.44 -2.50 21.09
C VAL A 16 14.83 -1.04 21.35
N LEU A 17 15.39 -0.34 20.35
CA LEU A 17 15.87 1.04 20.48
C LEU A 17 14.83 2.12 20.15
N TYR A 18 13.70 1.77 19.51
CA TYR A 18 12.79 2.77 18.96
C TYR A 18 12.13 3.64 20.03
N PHE A 19 11.74 3.09 21.19
CA PHE A 19 11.10 3.88 22.25
C PHE A 19 12.05 4.87 22.93
N PHE A 20 13.32 4.49 23.10
CA PHE A 20 14.36 5.37 23.63
C PHE A 20 14.82 6.42 22.60
N TYR A 21 14.89 6.06 21.32
CA TYR A 21 15.31 6.98 20.25
C TYR A 21 14.21 7.94 19.80
N PHE A 22 12.95 7.52 19.80
CA PHE A 22 11.81 8.42 19.54
C PHE A 22 11.82 9.57 20.56
N SER A 23 12.11 9.26 21.82
CA SER A 23 12.28 10.28 22.88
C SER A 23 13.53 11.17 22.68
N LYS A 24 14.57 10.71 21.98
CA LYS A 24 15.75 11.53 21.64
C LYS A 24 15.55 12.42 20.41
N GLY A 25 14.70 12.02 19.48
CA GLY A 25 14.44 12.75 18.23
C GLY A 25 13.29 13.75 18.30
N LEU A 26 12.34 13.57 19.22
CA LEU A 26 11.17 14.45 19.32
C LEU A 26 11.45 15.70 20.13
N ASN A 27 12.16 16.66 19.52
CA ASN A 27 12.02 18.04 19.95
C ASN A 27 10.74 18.61 19.32
N MET A 28 9.56 18.32 19.92
CA MET A 28 8.24 18.62 19.33
C MET A 28 7.91 20.10 19.09
N TYR A 29 8.83 21.05 19.33
CA TYR A 29 8.57 22.48 19.09
C TYR A 29 8.19 22.82 17.65
N ARG A 30 8.55 21.97 16.66
CA ARG A 30 8.27 22.21 15.23
C ARG A 30 7.23 21.28 14.60
N GLY A 31 6.51 20.48 15.40
CA GLY A 31 5.59 19.48 14.88
C GLY A 31 6.28 18.33 14.15
N GLU A 32 5.52 17.48 13.45
CA GLU A 32 6.04 16.33 12.72
C GLU A 32 6.75 16.76 11.42
N ILE A 33 8.06 16.56 11.37
CA ILE A 33 8.90 16.87 10.20
C ILE A 33 9.68 15.62 9.76
N PHE A 34 9.99 15.53 8.46
CA PHE A 34 10.73 14.40 7.90
C PHE A 34 12.18 14.26 8.40
N ALA A 35 12.73 15.31 9.03
CA ALA A 35 14.05 15.23 9.65
C ALA A 35 14.09 14.20 10.80
N TYR A 36 12.99 13.98 11.52
CA TYR A 36 12.93 13.02 12.62
C TYR A 36 13.04 11.56 12.15
N PRO A 37 12.20 11.07 11.21
CA PRO A 37 12.38 9.72 10.68
C PRO A 37 13.73 9.53 10.00
N MET A 38 14.30 10.58 9.39
CA MET A 38 15.66 10.51 8.82
C MET A 38 16.74 10.34 9.89
N TYR A 39 16.63 11.09 10.99
CA TYR A 39 17.53 10.92 12.14
C TYR A 39 17.43 9.51 12.72
N LEU A 40 16.22 8.97 12.86
CA LEU A 40 16.00 7.60 13.32
C LEU A 40 16.58 6.58 12.33
N GLN A 41 16.36 6.77 11.03
CA GLN A 41 16.87 5.89 9.97
C GLN A 41 18.39 5.75 10.03
N LYS A 42 19.12 6.82 10.38
CA LYS A 42 20.58 6.80 10.56
C LYS A 42 21.01 5.84 11.66
N GLY A 43 20.23 5.72 12.74
CA GLY A 43 20.45 4.75 13.81
C GLY A 43 20.16 3.31 13.42
N PHE A 44 19.46 3.10 12.30
CA PHE A 44 18.99 1.80 11.84
C PHE A 44 19.52 1.41 10.46
N LYS A 45 20.67 1.96 10.05
CA LYS A 45 21.27 1.78 8.71
C LYS A 45 21.42 0.32 8.24
N ASP A 46 21.50 -0.64 9.17
CA ASP A 46 21.66 -2.06 8.87
C ASP A 46 20.32 -2.79 8.63
N ALA A 47 19.19 -2.14 8.91
CA ALA A 47 17.88 -2.67 8.60
C ALA A 47 17.64 -2.68 7.08
N LYS A 48 17.01 -3.75 6.59
CA LYS A 48 16.73 -3.89 5.14
C LYS A 48 15.58 -3.02 4.63
N PHE A 49 14.62 -2.72 5.49
CA PHE A 49 13.44 -1.93 5.16
C PHE A 49 13.17 -0.88 6.25
N LEU A 50 12.31 0.07 5.92
CA LEU A 50 11.72 0.99 6.87
C LEU A 50 10.25 1.14 6.53
N ALA A 51 9.38 0.72 7.45
CA ALA A 51 7.95 0.93 7.34
C ALA A 51 7.59 2.28 7.96
N MET A 52 6.85 3.11 7.22
CA MET A 52 6.25 4.34 7.74
C MET A 52 5.02 4.71 6.91
N ASP A 53 4.09 5.45 7.50
CA ASP A 53 2.79 5.74 6.87
C ASP A 53 2.88 6.74 5.71
N VAL A 54 3.94 7.54 5.70
CA VAL A 54 4.17 8.60 4.71
C VAL A 54 5.39 8.30 3.84
N THR A 55 5.75 7.02 3.67
CA THR A 55 6.90 6.57 2.86
C THR A 55 6.93 7.23 1.48
N CYS A 56 5.79 7.31 0.81
CA CYS A 56 5.68 7.89 -0.53
C CYS A 56 6.00 9.39 -0.61
N ARG A 57 5.96 10.11 0.51
CA ARG A 57 6.38 11.51 0.63
C ARG A 57 7.78 11.65 1.21
N TYR A 58 8.15 10.74 2.10
CA TYR A 58 9.45 10.71 2.74
C TYR A 58 10.59 10.36 1.77
N VAL A 59 10.40 9.38 0.88
CA VAL A 59 11.47 8.95 -0.04
C VAL A 59 11.88 10.08 -1.00
N PRO A 60 10.98 10.80 -1.68
CA PRO A 60 11.36 11.96 -2.48
C PRO A 60 12.08 13.06 -1.69
N PHE A 61 11.69 13.25 -0.42
CA PHE A 61 12.40 14.16 0.48
C PHE A 61 13.82 13.66 0.78
N LEU A 62 13.99 12.38 1.11
CA LEU A 62 15.29 11.77 1.38
C LEU A 62 16.21 11.84 0.17
N GLU A 63 15.68 11.63 -1.03
CA GLU A 63 16.40 11.80 -2.29
C GLU A 63 16.91 13.25 -2.39
N LYS A 64 16.03 14.24 -2.36
CA LYS A 64 16.43 15.66 -2.45
C LYS A 64 17.48 16.06 -1.42
N VAL A 65 17.33 15.61 -0.17
CA VAL A 65 18.28 15.95 0.90
C VAL A 65 19.62 15.24 0.71
N SER A 66 19.63 13.99 0.26
CA SER A 66 20.87 13.25 0.04
C SER A 66 21.67 13.76 -1.18
N GLU A 67 21.01 14.41 -2.14
CA GLU A 67 21.68 15.16 -3.22
C GLU A 67 22.46 16.35 -2.66
N ALA A 68 21.84 17.12 -1.76
CA ALA A 68 22.50 18.24 -1.10
C ALA A 68 23.54 17.79 -0.07
N LEU A 69 23.31 16.67 0.61
CA LEU A 69 24.13 16.15 1.71
C LEU A 69 24.60 14.73 1.39
N SER A 70 25.74 14.63 0.71
CA SER A 70 26.31 13.36 0.22
C SER A 70 26.51 12.30 1.31
N HIS A 71 26.81 12.70 2.55
CA HIS A 71 26.97 11.76 3.67
C HIS A 71 25.68 11.00 4.05
N LEU A 72 24.51 11.42 3.54
CA LEU A 72 23.22 10.76 3.75
C LEU A 72 22.84 9.78 2.63
N GLN A 73 23.60 9.73 1.53
CA GLN A 73 23.40 8.78 0.44
C GLN A 73 23.26 7.30 0.90
N PRO A 74 23.99 6.81 1.92
CA PRO A 74 23.82 5.44 2.41
C PRO A 74 22.39 5.13 2.89
N LEU A 75 21.62 6.13 3.34
CA LEU A 75 20.23 5.94 3.78
C LEU A 75 19.31 5.53 2.62
N ARG A 76 19.66 5.85 1.37
CA ARG A 76 18.88 5.43 0.19
C ARG A 76 18.95 3.93 -0.09
N LYS A 77 19.92 3.21 0.50
CA LYS A 77 20.07 1.75 0.31
C LYS A 77 19.00 0.94 1.02
N MET A 78 18.44 1.48 2.09
CA MET A 78 17.34 0.85 2.84
C MET A 78 16.05 0.95 2.03
N ARG A 79 15.25 -0.12 2.01
CA ARG A 79 13.99 -0.13 1.26
C ARG A 79 12.83 0.43 2.06
N HIS A 80 12.17 1.47 1.58
CA HIS A 80 11.03 2.02 2.30
C HIS A 80 9.73 1.34 1.87
N CYS A 81 8.81 1.12 2.81
CA CYS A 81 7.48 0.60 2.54
C CYS A 81 6.40 1.28 3.39
N LEU A 82 5.17 1.26 2.89
CA LEU A 82 3.98 1.53 3.69
C LEU A 82 3.60 0.25 4.43
N SER A 83 3.08 0.40 5.65
CA SER A 83 2.44 -0.72 6.33
C SER A 83 1.29 -1.27 5.46
N VAL A 84 0.97 -2.56 5.61
CA VAL A 84 -0.09 -3.22 4.83
C VAL A 84 -1.45 -2.57 5.07
N MET A 85 -1.66 -1.97 6.25
CA MET A 85 -2.90 -1.30 6.60
C MET A 85 -2.91 0.15 6.11
N HIS A 86 -1.83 0.90 6.33
CA HIS A 86 -1.71 2.29 5.87
C HIS A 86 -1.66 2.40 4.36
N ALA A 87 -1.05 1.44 3.65
CA ALA A 87 -1.05 1.43 2.19
C ALA A 87 -2.47 1.51 1.59
N LYS A 88 -3.49 0.94 2.26
CA LYS A 88 -4.89 0.99 1.82
C LYS A 88 -5.56 2.34 2.04
N ALA A 89 -4.99 3.20 2.87
CA ALA A 89 -5.46 4.58 3.03
C ALA A 89 -4.94 5.48 1.90
N HIS A 90 -3.97 5.01 1.11
CA HIS A 90 -3.41 5.72 -0.03
C HIS A 90 -4.16 5.35 -1.31
N ASN A 91 -3.87 6.09 -2.38
CA ASN A 91 -4.40 5.75 -3.71
C ASN A 91 -3.72 4.48 -4.26
N THR A 92 -4.37 3.83 -5.23
CA THR A 92 -3.90 2.58 -5.82
C THR A 92 -2.49 2.69 -6.42
N LYS A 93 -2.19 3.83 -7.08
CA LYS A 93 -0.85 4.12 -7.62
C LYS A 93 0.23 4.12 -6.54
N CYS A 94 -0.09 4.59 -5.34
CA CYS A 94 0.82 4.57 -4.20
C CYS A 94 0.90 3.18 -3.56
N GLU A 95 -0.20 2.43 -3.51
CA GLU A 95 -0.23 1.08 -2.95
C GLU A 95 0.69 0.12 -3.73
N ILE A 96 0.68 0.19 -5.06
CA ILE A 96 1.43 -0.75 -5.92
C ILE A 96 2.93 -0.81 -5.57
N PRO A 97 3.71 0.29 -5.61
CA PRO A 97 5.14 0.26 -5.32
C PRO A 97 5.42 0.23 -3.81
N TRP A 98 4.61 0.91 -2.99
CA TRP A 98 4.98 1.16 -1.60
C TRP A 98 4.42 0.15 -0.61
N ASN A 99 3.32 -0.55 -0.89
CA ASN A 99 2.76 -1.53 0.05
C ASN A 99 3.79 -2.62 0.36
N ALA A 100 4.09 -2.83 1.64
CA ALA A 100 5.00 -3.88 2.08
C ALA A 100 4.65 -5.27 1.52
N ARG A 101 3.36 -5.53 1.24
CA ARG A 101 2.90 -6.79 0.64
C ARG A 101 3.39 -7.01 -0.79
N ASN A 102 3.61 -5.94 -1.54
CA ASN A 102 4.05 -6.00 -2.95
C ASN A 102 5.58 -5.98 -3.07
N GLN A 103 6.28 -5.87 -1.94
CA GLN A 103 7.72 -5.74 -1.87
C GLN A 103 8.40 -7.08 -1.62
N GLU A 104 9.21 -7.51 -2.57
CA GLU A 104 10.00 -8.75 -2.45
C GLU A 104 10.90 -8.70 -1.22
N GLY A 105 10.96 -9.77 -0.42
CA GLY A 105 11.81 -9.83 0.77
C GLY A 105 11.22 -9.18 2.03
N ALA A 106 10.04 -8.53 1.96
CA ALA A 106 9.37 -7.95 3.13
C ALA A 106 8.78 -9.02 4.08
N GLY A 107 8.81 -10.31 3.72
CA GLY A 107 8.46 -11.42 4.60
C GLY A 107 7.01 -11.41 5.10
N THR A 108 6.07 -10.85 4.32
CA THR A 108 4.67 -10.61 4.73
C THR A 108 4.52 -9.79 6.01
N THR A 109 5.51 -8.93 6.30
CA THR A 109 5.42 -8.00 7.43
C THR A 109 4.18 -7.13 7.30
N LEU A 110 3.62 -6.76 8.45
CA LEU A 110 2.51 -5.83 8.50
C LEU A 110 3.02 -4.38 8.42
N GLY A 111 4.24 -4.12 8.87
CA GLY A 111 4.77 -2.76 9.03
C GLY A 111 4.03 -1.97 10.13
N GLU A 112 3.50 -2.69 11.14
CA GLU A 112 2.65 -2.16 12.23
C GLU A 112 3.26 -2.48 13.61
N GLU A 113 4.58 -2.67 13.65
CA GLU A 113 5.29 -3.11 14.85
C GLU A 113 5.37 -2.00 15.91
N VAL A 114 5.42 -0.73 15.49
CA VAL A 114 5.45 0.43 16.39
C VAL A 114 4.10 0.60 17.08
N GLU A 115 3.02 0.43 16.33
CA GLU A 115 1.63 0.49 16.79
C GLU A 115 1.34 -0.62 17.81
N GLN A 116 1.93 -1.81 17.64
CA GLN A 116 1.84 -2.89 18.62
C GLN A 116 2.50 -2.52 19.95
N VAL A 117 3.69 -1.91 19.91
CA VAL A 117 4.39 -1.43 21.11
C VAL A 117 3.58 -0.31 21.77
N ASN A 118 3.10 0.65 20.98
CA ASN A 118 2.31 1.77 21.47
C ASN A 118 1.00 1.31 22.11
N ASN A 119 0.32 0.31 21.54
CA ASN A 119 -0.88 -0.29 22.12
C ASN A 119 -0.58 -1.06 23.42
N PHE A 120 0.61 -1.64 23.54
CA PHE A 120 1.01 -2.28 24.80
C PHE A 120 1.29 -1.23 25.88
N LEU A 121 2.08 -0.21 25.57
CA LEU A 121 2.48 0.83 26.51
C LEU A 121 1.34 1.79 26.86
N SER A 122 0.36 2.00 25.98
CA SER A 122 -0.81 2.83 26.27
C SER A 122 -1.63 2.30 27.44
N ARG A 123 -1.60 0.98 27.70
CA ARG A 123 -2.27 0.36 28.85
C ARG A 123 -1.62 0.74 30.17
N CYS A 124 -0.30 1.02 30.17
CA CYS A 124 0.41 1.52 31.34
C CYS A 124 -0.07 2.93 31.72
N ALA A 125 -0.70 3.69 30.82
CA ALA A 125 -1.21 5.02 31.15
C ALA A 125 -2.25 4.99 32.27
N LEU A 126 -3.03 3.91 32.40
CA LEU A 126 -4.03 3.74 33.44
C LEU A 126 -3.39 3.55 34.83
N THR A 127 -2.34 2.73 34.92
CA THR A 127 -1.66 2.42 36.19
C THR A 127 -0.66 3.51 36.59
N THR A 128 -0.17 4.30 35.63
CA THR A 128 0.85 5.35 35.85
C THR A 128 0.28 6.77 35.92
N LYS A 129 -1.04 6.94 35.95
CA LYS A 129 -1.71 8.25 35.90
C LYS A 129 -1.37 9.15 37.07
N TYR A 130 -1.35 8.59 38.29
CA TYR A 130 -1.11 9.33 39.53
C TYR A 130 0.34 9.24 40.03
N MET A 131 1.23 8.66 39.21
CA MET A 131 2.65 8.60 39.53
C MET A 131 3.32 9.93 39.25
N THR A 132 4.37 10.25 40.00
CA THR A 132 5.26 11.37 39.68
C THR A 132 5.97 11.12 38.34
N LYS A 133 6.46 12.18 37.69
CA LYS A 133 7.09 12.09 36.36
C LYS A 133 8.29 11.12 36.33
N SER A 134 9.11 11.11 37.37
CA SER A 134 10.25 10.18 37.50
C SER A 134 9.76 8.73 37.57
N VAL A 135 8.88 8.42 38.52
CA VAL A 135 8.35 7.06 38.73
C VAL A 135 7.61 6.56 37.48
N ARG A 136 6.86 7.43 36.80
CA ARG A 136 6.21 7.10 35.52
C ARG A 136 7.23 6.70 34.45
N THR A 137 8.34 7.43 34.35
CA THR A 137 9.40 7.15 33.36
C THR A 137 10.06 5.79 33.65
N ASP A 138 10.35 5.51 34.91
CA ASP A 138 10.91 4.22 35.33
C ASP A 138 9.93 3.07 35.03
N MET A 139 8.65 3.24 35.36
CA MET A 139 7.64 2.22 35.11
C MET A 139 7.45 1.92 33.61
N LEU A 140 7.43 2.96 32.78
CA LEU A 140 7.38 2.78 31.31
C LEU A 140 8.63 2.06 30.79
N THR A 141 9.80 2.37 31.36
CA THR A 141 11.07 1.71 31.01
C THR A 141 11.03 0.22 31.35
N VAL A 142 10.57 -0.14 32.55
CA VAL A 142 10.40 -1.55 32.97
C VAL A 142 9.45 -2.29 32.03
N HIS A 143 8.31 -1.68 31.69
CA HIS A 143 7.37 -2.28 30.75
C HIS A 143 7.96 -2.47 29.34
N ALA A 144 8.74 -1.51 28.85
CA ALA A 144 9.43 -1.60 27.57
C ALA A 144 10.48 -2.73 27.57
N ILE A 145 11.28 -2.86 28.64
CA ILE A 145 12.23 -3.96 28.82
C ILE A 145 11.50 -5.31 28.80
N GLY A 146 10.43 -5.45 29.58
CA GLY A 146 9.64 -6.68 29.61
C GLY A 146 8.98 -7.00 28.26
N TRP A 147 8.57 -5.99 27.49
CA TRP A 147 8.09 -6.19 26.12
C TRP A 147 9.18 -6.75 25.21
N ASN A 148 10.39 -6.17 25.28
CA ASN A 148 11.52 -6.60 24.48
C ASN A 148 11.91 -8.05 24.81
N GLN A 149 12.00 -8.41 26.08
CA GLN A 149 12.25 -9.80 26.50
C GLN A 149 11.18 -10.77 25.99
N ARG A 150 9.89 -10.41 26.08
CA ARG A 150 8.82 -11.25 25.51
C ARG A 150 8.93 -11.39 24.00
N LYS A 151 9.32 -10.33 23.30
CA LYS A 151 9.52 -10.34 21.84
C LYS A 151 10.68 -11.24 21.45
N GLU A 152 11.79 -11.16 22.18
CA GLU A 152 12.96 -12.02 21.98
C GLU A 152 12.61 -13.50 22.23
N ASN A 153 12.04 -13.80 23.39
CA ASN A 153 11.64 -15.16 23.76
C ASN A 153 10.59 -15.76 22.81
N GLY A 154 9.65 -14.95 22.34
CA GLY A 154 8.60 -15.37 21.41
C GLY A 154 8.98 -15.33 19.93
N LEU A 155 10.17 -14.86 19.58
CA LEU A 155 10.52 -14.54 18.19
C LEU A 155 10.45 -15.79 17.31
N HIS A 156 11.03 -16.90 17.75
CA HIS A 156 11.06 -18.16 17.00
C HIS A 156 9.65 -18.71 16.73
N ILE A 157 8.73 -18.59 17.69
CA ILE A 157 7.32 -18.98 17.54
C ILE A 157 6.63 -18.06 16.52
N ALA A 158 6.84 -16.75 16.63
CA ALA A 158 6.24 -15.77 15.72
C ALA A 158 6.73 -15.95 14.27
N LEU A 159 8.02 -16.23 14.09
CA LEU A 159 8.63 -16.46 12.77
C LEU A 159 8.15 -17.79 12.16
N SER A 160 8.19 -18.89 12.91
CA SER A 160 7.71 -20.20 12.43
C SER A 160 6.23 -20.19 12.06
N SER A 161 5.38 -19.55 12.88
CA SER A 161 3.96 -19.38 12.59
C SER A 161 3.73 -18.55 11.33
N ARG A 162 4.45 -17.43 11.17
CA ARG A 162 4.38 -16.61 9.95
C ARG A 162 4.84 -17.37 8.72
N PHE A 163 5.92 -18.14 8.81
CA PHE A 163 6.42 -18.95 7.72
C PHE A 163 5.35 -19.94 7.24
N LYS A 164 4.79 -20.75 8.14
CA LYS A 164 3.72 -21.71 7.81
C LYS A 164 2.52 -21.03 7.12
N LYS A 165 2.05 -19.90 7.67
CA LYS A 165 0.95 -19.12 7.08
C LYS A 165 1.29 -18.56 5.69
N THR A 166 2.54 -18.15 5.49
CA THR A 166 3.01 -17.58 4.22
C THR A 166 3.09 -18.65 3.14
N VAL A 167 3.63 -19.83 3.47
CA VAL A 167 3.67 -20.98 2.56
C VAL A 167 2.25 -21.34 2.11
N GLN A 168 1.31 -21.51 3.05
CA GLN A 168 -0.07 -21.84 2.71
C GLN A 168 -0.72 -20.80 1.80
N LYS A 169 -0.55 -19.50 2.12
CA LYS A 169 -1.09 -18.41 1.29
C LYS A 169 -0.47 -18.38 -0.11
N THR A 170 0.81 -18.72 -0.23
CA THR A 170 1.53 -18.75 -1.51
C THR A 170 0.98 -19.86 -2.40
N LEU A 171 0.74 -21.05 -1.84
CA LEU A 171 0.11 -22.17 -2.56
C LEU A 171 -1.26 -21.77 -3.10
N THR A 172 -2.16 -21.30 -2.23
CA THR A 172 -3.50 -20.86 -2.64
C THR A 172 -3.47 -19.72 -3.66
N ALA A 173 -2.55 -18.76 -3.53
CA ALA A 173 -2.42 -17.68 -4.51
C ALA A 173 -1.93 -18.19 -5.87
N THR A 174 -1.01 -19.15 -5.88
CA THR A 174 -0.48 -19.77 -7.10
C THR A 174 -1.54 -20.59 -7.82
N GLU A 175 -2.34 -21.36 -7.09
CA GLU A 175 -3.48 -22.11 -7.66
C GLU A 175 -4.51 -21.18 -8.29
N ASN A 176 -4.90 -20.11 -7.57
CA ASN A 176 -5.84 -19.13 -8.11
C ASN A 176 -5.29 -18.42 -9.36
N LEU A 177 -4.00 -18.10 -9.38
CA LEU A 177 -3.36 -17.50 -10.55
C LEU A 177 -3.41 -18.44 -11.75
N LYS A 178 -3.06 -19.72 -11.57
CA LYS A 178 -3.14 -20.73 -12.64
C LYS A 178 -4.56 -20.91 -13.16
N MET A 179 -5.56 -20.91 -12.28
CA MET A 179 -6.97 -20.96 -12.68
C MET A 179 -7.34 -19.77 -13.57
N MET A 180 -6.95 -18.55 -13.17
CA MET A 180 -7.19 -17.35 -13.99
C MET A 180 -6.43 -17.38 -15.30
N GLN A 181 -5.17 -17.84 -15.31
CA GLN A 181 -4.39 -17.98 -16.55
C GLN A 181 -5.06 -18.93 -17.53
N ASN A 182 -5.58 -20.06 -17.06
CA ASN A 182 -6.33 -21.01 -17.88
C ASN A 182 -7.64 -20.41 -18.40
N GLN A 183 -8.37 -19.67 -17.54
CA GLN A 183 -9.63 -19.03 -17.91
C GLN A 183 -9.46 -17.94 -18.98
N PHE A 184 -8.39 -17.15 -18.91
CA PHE A 184 -8.12 -16.06 -19.85
C PHE A 184 -7.12 -16.42 -20.95
N HIS A 185 -6.75 -17.70 -21.08
CA HIS A 185 -5.75 -18.19 -22.04
C HIS A 185 -4.46 -17.36 -22.06
N CYS A 186 -4.01 -16.95 -20.86
CA CYS A 186 -2.86 -16.07 -20.69
C CYS A 186 -1.59 -16.87 -20.40
N SER A 187 -0.51 -16.57 -21.11
CA SER A 187 0.80 -17.15 -20.85
C SER A 187 1.45 -16.58 -19.58
N ASP A 188 2.44 -17.28 -19.02
CA ASP A 188 3.25 -16.77 -17.91
C ASP A 188 3.93 -15.44 -18.27
N ASP A 189 4.36 -15.27 -19.52
CA ASP A 189 5.03 -14.05 -19.97
C ASP A 189 4.04 -12.88 -20.07
N THR A 190 2.80 -13.14 -20.47
CA THR A 190 1.71 -12.16 -20.44
C THR A 190 1.48 -11.65 -19.01
N VAL A 191 1.48 -12.54 -18.02
CA VAL A 191 1.32 -12.16 -16.61
C VAL A 191 2.51 -11.34 -16.11
N LYS A 192 3.74 -11.73 -16.46
CA LYS A 192 4.95 -10.97 -16.10
C LYS A 192 4.92 -9.56 -16.70
N GLN A 193 4.54 -9.46 -17.98
CA GLN A 193 4.44 -8.18 -18.67
C GLN A 193 3.38 -7.29 -18.01
N TRP A 194 2.21 -7.84 -17.71
CA TRP A 194 1.17 -7.11 -16.98
C TRP A 194 1.66 -6.56 -15.63
N VAL A 195 2.45 -7.33 -14.86
CA VAL A 195 3.03 -6.83 -13.61
C VAL A 195 4.00 -5.66 -13.85
N ILE A 196 4.79 -5.70 -14.93
CA ILE A 196 5.69 -4.60 -15.32
C ILE A 196 4.86 -3.36 -15.68
N ASP A 197 3.84 -3.52 -16.52
CA ASP A 197 2.98 -2.43 -16.98
C ASP A 197 2.27 -1.75 -15.81
N VAL A 198 1.72 -2.53 -14.86
CA VAL A 198 1.08 -2.01 -13.65
C VAL A 198 2.07 -1.23 -12.77
N LYS A 199 3.31 -1.69 -12.64
CA LYS A 199 4.36 -0.98 -11.90
C LYS A 199 4.77 0.32 -12.59
N GLN A 200 4.88 0.33 -13.92
CA GLN A 200 5.19 1.54 -14.69
C GLN A 200 4.04 2.55 -14.64
N TRP A 201 2.79 2.09 -14.75
CA TRP A 201 1.60 2.91 -14.56
C TRP A 201 1.52 3.55 -13.17
N ALA A 202 1.92 2.81 -12.13
CA ALA A 202 1.97 3.34 -10.78
C ALA A 202 3.10 4.38 -10.58
N SER A 203 4.22 4.21 -11.28
CA SER A 203 5.42 5.05 -11.17
C SER A 203 5.36 6.29 -12.07
N SER A 204 4.61 6.23 -13.17
CA SER A 204 4.25 7.43 -13.92
C SER A 204 3.47 8.33 -12.97
N GLY A 205 4.12 9.43 -12.58
CA GLY A 205 3.53 10.42 -11.69
C GLY A 205 2.19 10.90 -12.23
N ASN A 206 1.47 11.73 -11.48
CA ASN A 206 0.29 12.41 -12.00
C ASN A 206 0.63 13.42 -13.14
N ALA A 207 1.77 13.25 -13.80
CA ALA A 207 2.12 13.93 -15.04
C ALA A 207 1.08 13.55 -16.09
N THR A 208 0.23 14.54 -16.38
CA THR A 208 -0.44 14.75 -17.66
C THR A 208 -1.51 13.73 -18.06
N ALA A 209 -2.55 13.59 -17.25
CA ALA A 209 -3.85 13.96 -17.80
C ALA A 209 -4.25 15.23 -17.08
N SER A 210 -4.24 16.37 -17.79
CA SER A 210 -5.00 17.51 -17.28
C SER A 210 -6.41 16.97 -16.99
N PRO A 211 -6.98 17.18 -15.78
CA PRO A 211 -8.35 16.74 -15.48
C PRO A 211 -9.39 17.44 -16.38
N VAL A 212 -8.92 18.32 -17.26
CA VAL A 212 -9.68 19.10 -18.22
C VAL A 212 -9.63 18.38 -19.57
N GLY A 213 -10.59 17.48 -19.79
CA GLY A 213 -10.80 16.84 -21.10
C GLY A 213 -11.44 15.45 -21.00
N ALA A 214 -11.97 14.98 -22.12
CA ALA A 214 -12.62 13.68 -22.23
C ALA A 214 -11.75 12.52 -21.71
N HIS A 215 -10.45 12.51 -22.02
CA HIS A 215 -9.53 11.45 -21.58
C HIS A 215 -9.31 11.40 -20.05
N GLY A 216 -9.27 12.57 -19.39
CA GLY A 216 -9.17 12.63 -17.93
C GLY A 216 -10.42 12.05 -17.25
N LEU A 217 -11.59 12.27 -17.84
CA LEU A 217 -12.86 11.70 -17.37
C LEU A 217 -12.90 10.18 -17.62
N GLN A 218 -12.46 9.69 -18.78
CA GLN A 218 -12.35 8.25 -19.08
C GLN A 218 -11.52 7.51 -18.02
N LEU A 219 -10.32 8.00 -17.71
CA LEU A 219 -9.45 7.42 -16.68
C LEU A 219 -10.09 7.45 -15.28
N SER A 220 -10.79 8.54 -14.95
CA SER A 220 -11.51 8.68 -13.68
C SER A 220 -12.63 7.65 -13.56
N ILE A 221 -13.41 7.46 -14.63
CA ILE A 221 -14.50 6.48 -14.72
C ILE A 221 -13.96 5.06 -14.56
N GLU A 222 -12.94 4.68 -15.34
CA GLU A 222 -12.29 3.36 -15.26
C GLU A 222 -11.75 3.07 -13.85
N THR A 223 -11.04 4.05 -13.27
CA THR A 223 -10.46 3.91 -11.92
C THR A 223 -11.55 3.72 -10.85
N LEU A 224 -12.63 4.50 -10.93
CA LEU A 224 -13.76 4.37 -10.00
C LEU A 224 -14.47 3.03 -10.15
N PHE A 225 -14.68 2.56 -11.38
CA PHE A 225 -15.32 1.26 -11.64
C PHE A 225 -14.52 0.10 -11.03
N VAL A 226 -13.22 0.00 -11.36
CA VAL A 226 -12.33 -1.05 -10.83
C VAL A 226 -12.27 -0.99 -9.31
N SER A 227 -12.18 0.22 -8.74
CA SER A 227 -12.18 0.46 -7.29
C SER A 227 -13.44 -0.08 -6.59
N ILE A 228 -14.62 0.07 -7.21
CA ILE A 228 -15.88 -0.47 -6.70
C ILE A 228 -15.88 -2.00 -6.77
N CYS A 229 -15.49 -2.58 -7.91
CA CYS A 229 -15.41 -4.04 -8.10
C CYS A 229 -14.51 -4.70 -7.06
N GLN A 230 -13.31 -4.15 -6.85
CA GLN A 230 -12.37 -4.64 -5.82
C GLN A 230 -12.97 -4.59 -4.41
N LYS A 231 -13.68 -3.51 -4.06
CA LYS A 231 -14.34 -3.40 -2.75
C LYS A 231 -15.52 -4.36 -2.59
N LYS A 232 -16.32 -4.60 -3.64
CA LYS A 232 -17.37 -5.64 -3.63
C LYS A 232 -16.75 -7.02 -3.42
N HIS A 233 -15.71 -7.35 -4.18
CA HIS A 233 -15.01 -8.63 -4.05
C HIS A 233 -14.51 -8.84 -2.60
N TYR A 234 -13.90 -7.81 -2.02
CA TYR A 234 -13.43 -7.86 -0.63
C TYR A 234 -14.58 -8.03 0.38
N LEU A 235 -15.72 -7.37 0.17
CA LEU A 235 -16.89 -7.42 1.04
C LEU A 235 -17.50 -8.83 1.16
N TYR A 236 -17.41 -9.64 0.11
CA TYR A 236 -17.97 -11.00 0.07
C TYR A 236 -16.95 -12.10 0.37
N ARG A 237 -15.65 -11.82 0.24
CA ARG A 237 -14.60 -12.81 0.50
C ARG A 237 -14.27 -13.00 1.98
N GLN A 238 -14.55 -12.02 2.85
CA GLN A 238 -14.20 -12.09 4.27
C GLN A 238 -15.43 -12.03 5.20
N ASN A 239 -15.48 -12.93 6.19
CA ASN A 239 -16.36 -12.81 7.35
C ASN A 239 -15.86 -11.71 8.29
N ASP A 240 -15.98 -10.47 7.84
CA ASP A 240 -15.59 -9.28 8.60
C ASP A 240 -16.70 -8.86 9.59
N ARG A 241 -16.31 -8.24 10.71
CA ARG A 241 -17.25 -7.69 11.70
C ARG A 241 -18.21 -6.68 11.04
N ASN A 242 -19.47 -6.67 11.48
CA ASN A 242 -20.55 -5.81 10.92
C ASN A 242 -20.13 -4.35 10.70
N LYS A 243 -19.42 -3.73 11.66
CA LYS A 243 -18.93 -2.35 11.55
C LYS A 243 -17.99 -2.14 10.36
N ARG A 244 -17.13 -3.11 10.05
CA ARG A 244 -16.18 -3.01 8.93
C ARG A 244 -16.90 -3.18 7.59
N ARG A 245 -17.83 -4.14 7.52
CA ARG A 245 -18.70 -4.31 6.34
C ARG A 245 -19.49 -3.03 6.05
N GLN A 246 -20.08 -2.40 7.08
CA GLN A 246 -20.80 -1.14 6.93
C GLN A 246 -19.93 -0.02 6.33
N ARG A 247 -18.70 0.17 6.81
CA ARG A 247 -17.77 1.18 6.25
C ARG A 247 -17.43 0.92 4.79
N ILE A 248 -17.20 -0.35 4.42
CA ILE A 248 -16.92 -0.73 3.02
C ILE A 248 -18.14 -0.43 2.15
N THR A 249 -19.34 -0.81 2.60
CA THR A 249 -20.60 -0.51 1.89
C THR A 249 -20.82 0.99 1.71
N GLN A 250 -20.56 1.80 2.74
CA GLN A 250 -20.66 3.26 2.65
C GLN A 250 -19.69 3.82 1.60
N LYS A 251 -18.45 3.33 1.57
CA LYS A 251 -17.45 3.78 0.60
C LYS A 251 -17.81 3.36 -0.83
N ILE A 252 -18.37 2.16 -1.01
CA ILE A 252 -18.95 1.73 -2.30
C ILE A 252 -20.07 2.67 -2.74
N ALA A 253 -20.98 3.07 -1.85
CA ALA A 253 -22.07 3.98 -2.19
C ALA A 253 -21.55 5.37 -2.60
N GLN A 254 -20.55 5.90 -1.89
CA GLN A 254 -19.89 7.16 -2.23
C GLN A 254 -19.20 7.11 -3.60
N GLU A 255 -18.45 6.04 -3.88
CA GLU A 255 -17.76 5.86 -5.16
C GLU A 255 -18.76 5.65 -6.30
N LYS A 256 -19.88 4.93 -6.08
CA LYS A 256 -20.97 4.82 -7.07
C LYS A 256 -21.57 6.18 -7.41
N LYS A 257 -21.85 7.02 -6.41
CA LYS A 257 -22.38 8.38 -6.64
C LYS A 257 -21.39 9.23 -7.45
N ARG A 258 -20.10 9.12 -7.14
CA ARG A 258 -19.05 9.82 -7.88
C ARG A 258 -18.92 9.32 -9.31
N LEU A 259 -18.95 8.00 -9.52
CA LEU A 259 -18.88 7.39 -10.85
C LEU A 259 -20.00 7.90 -11.76
N VAL A 260 -21.25 7.94 -11.26
CA VAL A 260 -22.39 8.48 -12.01
C VAL A 260 -22.17 9.95 -12.38
N ALA A 261 -21.63 10.76 -11.46
CA ALA A 261 -21.35 12.17 -11.74
C ALA A 261 -20.24 12.37 -12.79
N GLU A 262 -19.19 11.53 -12.78
CA GLU A 262 -18.12 11.58 -13.79
C GLU A 262 -18.62 11.13 -15.18
N ILE A 263 -19.47 10.11 -15.24
CA ILE A 263 -20.11 9.67 -16.50
C ILE A 263 -20.98 10.79 -17.09
N GLN A 264 -21.78 11.47 -16.26
CA GLN A 264 -22.59 12.60 -16.72
C GLN A 264 -21.73 13.73 -17.29
N ARG A 265 -20.59 14.05 -16.65
CA ARG A 265 -19.63 15.03 -17.15
C ARG A 265 -18.97 14.59 -18.46
N TYR A 266 -18.71 13.30 -18.62
CA TYR A 266 -18.14 12.74 -19.84
C TYR A 266 -19.13 12.82 -21.00
N ASN A 267 -20.40 12.46 -20.78
CA ASN A 267 -21.46 12.54 -21.77
C ASN A 267 -21.79 13.99 -22.21
N GLN A 268 -21.35 15.00 -21.46
CA GLN A 268 -21.47 16.42 -21.84
C GLN A 268 -20.34 16.89 -22.77
N GLN A 269 -19.32 16.07 -23.03
CA GLN A 269 -18.23 16.44 -23.93
C GLN A 269 -18.67 16.33 -25.40
N PRO A 270 -18.33 17.30 -26.26
CA PRO A 270 -18.88 17.42 -27.62
C PRO A 270 -18.54 16.27 -28.58
N ASN A 271 -17.51 15.47 -28.28
CA ASN A 271 -17.06 14.34 -29.12
C ASN A 271 -16.96 13.02 -28.33
N ALA A 272 -17.71 12.88 -27.22
CA ALA A 272 -17.67 11.66 -26.41
C ALA A 272 -18.72 10.65 -26.90
N ASP A 273 -18.29 9.39 -27.08
CA ASP A 273 -19.22 8.27 -27.25
C ASP A 273 -20.05 8.10 -25.97
N PRO A 274 -21.38 8.30 -25.99
CA PRO A 274 -22.18 8.34 -24.78
C PRO A 274 -22.17 7.01 -24.03
N VAL A 275 -21.92 7.07 -22.73
CA VAL A 275 -21.98 5.91 -21.83
C VAL A 275 -23.37 5.82 -21.20
N ASP A 276 -24.02 4.66 -21.37
CA ASP A 276 -25.26 4.37 -20.64
C ASP A 276 -24.99 4.18 -19.15
N THR A 277 -25.41 5.17 -18.37
CA THR A 277 -25.26 5.17 -16.90
C THR A 277 -26.04 4.03 -16.25
N ASN A 278 -27.20 3.65 -16.79
CA ASN A 278 -28.03 2.60 -16.23
C ASN A 278 -27.38 1.23 -16.41
N LEU A 279 -26.80 0.97 -17.59
CA LEU A 279 -26.04 -0.24 -17.87
C LEU A 279 -24.86 -0.41 -16.89
N VAL A 280 -24.07 0.65 -16.67
CA VAL A 280 -22.94 0.65 -15.72
C VAL A 280 -23.42 0.32 -14.30
N VAL A 281 -24.52 0.95 -13.84
CA VAL A 281 -25.07 0.71 -12.49
C VAL A 281 -25.63 -0.71 -12.37
N GLN A 282 -26.24 -1.24 -13.43
CA GLN A 282 -26.77 -2.61 -13.47
C GLN A 282 -25.64 -3.64 -13.41
N GLN A 283 -24.57 -3.50 -14.20
CA GLN A 283 -23.40 -4.37 -14.12
C GLN A 283 -22.75 -4.33 -12.74
N LEU A 284 -22.59 -3.14 -12.15
CA LEU A 284 -22.10 -3.01 -10.77
C LEU A 284 -23.04 -3.60 -9.70
N SER A 285 -24.27 -3.96 -10.06
CA SER A 285 -25.23 -4.60 -9.16
C SER A 285 -25.21 -6.11 -9.33
N ASN A 286 -25.11 -6.59 -10.58
CA ASN A 286 -24.94 -7.99 -10.90
C ASN A 286 -23.63 -8.55 -10.30
N LYS A 287 -23.67 -9.82 -9.89
CA LYS A 287 -22.49 -10.54 -9.36
C LYS A 287 -21.65 -11.19 -10.48
N ALA A 288 -22.23 -11.35 -11.66
CA ALA A 288 -21.71 -12.26 -12.68
C ALA A 288 -20.75 -11.62 -13.70
N GLU A 289 -20.81 -10.30 -13.89
CA GLU A 289 -20.04 -9.60 -14.93
C GLU A 289 -19.14 -8.56 -14.27
N GLU A 290 -17.89 -8.94 -13.97
CA GLU A 290 -16.84 -8.02 -13.50
C GLU A 290 -16.15 -7.28 -14.66
N ILE A 291 -16.61 -7.49 -15.90
CA ILE A 291 -15.99 -6.99 -17.12
C ILE A 291 -16.94 -5.96 -17.76
N MET A 292 -16.51 -4.70 -17.74
CA MET A 292 -17.11 -3.62 -18.52
C MET A 292 -16.11 -3.21 -19.59
N ILE A 293 -16.51 -3.29 -20.85
CA ILE A 293 -15.76 -2.70 -21.96
C ILE A 293 -16.34 -1.31 -22.19
N TRP A 294 -15.50 -0.30 -22.14
CA TRP A 294 -15.96 1.07 -22.36
C TRP A 294 -16.04 1.41 -23.85
N PRO A 295 -16.95 2.28 -24.30
CA PRO A 295 -17.09 2.64 -25.72
C PRO A 295 -15.78 3.09 -26.38
N TRP A 296 -14.96 3.86 -25.65
CA TRP A 296 -13.64 4.31 -26.13
C TRP A 296 -12.58 3.20 -26.18
N GLN A 297 -12.82 2.04 -25.58
CA GLN A 297 -11.95 0.87 -25.67
C GLN A 297 -12.29 0.00 -26.89
N GLU A 298 -13.55 0.01 -27.33
CA GLU A 298 -13.98 -0.76 -28.51
C GLU A 298 -13.34 -0.27 -29.81
N GLN A 299 -13.07 1.04 -29.91
CA GLN A 299 -12.38 1.62 -31.08
C GLN A 299 -10.96 1.07 -31.30
N ASN A 300 -10.34 0.43 -30.30
CA ASN A 300 -9.02 -0.20 -30.41
C ASN A 300 -9.07 -1.70 -30.79
N THR A 301 -10.25 -2.27 -31.06
CA THR A 301 -10.40 -3.73 -31.29
C THR A 301 -9.97 -4.22 -32.68
N GLY A 302 -9.38 -3.35 -33.52
CA GLY A 302 -8.88 -3.72 -34.85
C GLY A 302 -7.65 -4.64 -34.88
N VAL A 303 -6.89 -4.79 -33.80
CA VAL A 303 -5.78 -5.76 -33.69
C VAL A 303 -5.66 -6.18 -32.22
N GLY A 304 -5.68 -7.49 -31.96
CA GLY A 304 -5.93 -8.08 -30.65
C GLY A 304 -5.19 -7.47 -29.45
N LEU A 305 -5.91 -7.36 -28.33
CA LEU A 305 -5.43 -7.20 -26.95
C LEU A 305 -4.04 -6.53 -26.82
N ARG A 306 -3.90 -5.31 -27.35
CA ARG A 306 -2.75 -4.47 -27.04
C ARG A 306 -3.21 -3.41 -26.05
N CYS A 307 -2.81 -3.59 -24.80
CA CYS A 307 -2.81 -2.57 -23.77
C CYS A 307 -1.94 -1.40 -24.27
N ASN A 308 -2.49 -0.51 -25.08
CA ASN A 308 -1.79 0.65 -25.61
C ASN A 308 -1.79 1.78 -24.59
N TYR A 309 -0.93 1.64 -23.57
CA TYR A 309 -0.29 2.80 -22.97
C TYR A 309 0.93 3.17 -23.82
N THR A 310 0.70 3.63 -25.06
CA THR A 310 1.77 4.24 -25.85
C THR A 310 1.78 5.74 -25.56
N HIS A 311 2.65 6.14 -24.63
CA HIS A 311 3.14 7.51 -24.59
C HIS A 311 3.72 7.85 -25.97
N THR A 312 3.11 8.83 -26.63
CA THR A 312 3.66 9.49 -27.80
C THR A 312 4.94 10.21 -27.39
N HIS A 313 6.08 9.53 -27.54
CA HIS A 313 7.36 10.22 -27.66
C HIS A 313 7.42 10.81 -29.07
N THR A 314 7.20 12.12 -29.16
CA THR A 314 7.61 12.93 -30.29
C THR A 314 9.12 12.75 -30.51
N ARG A 315 9.47 12.06 -31.61
CA ARG A 315 10.80 12.15 -32.21
C ARG A 315 10.92 13.53 -32.84
N THR A 316 11.71 14.41 -32.23
CA THR A 316 12.34 15.51 -32.95
C THR A 316 13.52 14.92 -33.73
N HIS A 317 13.47 15.09 -35.05
CA HIS A 317 14.62 14.98 -35.95
C HIS A 317 15.64 16.06 -35.67
#